data_AF-A0A0C3BGG0-F1
#
_entry.id   AF-A0A0C3BGG0-F1
#
_cell.length_a   1.000
_cell.length_b   1.000
_cell.length_c   1.000
_cell.angle_alpha   90.00
_cell.angle_beta   90.00
_cell.angle_gamma   90.00
#
_symmetry.space_group_name_H-M   'P 1'
#
loop_
_entity.id
_entity.type
_entity.pdbx_description
1 polymer ?
#
loop_
_entity_poly.entity_id
_entity_poly.type
_entity_poly.pdbx_seq_one_letter_code
_entity_poly.pdbx_strand_id
1 'polypeptide(L)'
;GVLHRDISAGNILIVDGKGILIDWDLSKRLNNSSALDEGTWQFMSAALVWNKSAPHTFVDDLESFFYVILWLSLMYSPNSMSPADLTSFMQTVLDPQQYEGTGGSGKADFLKGRSMLDGLAFRDRPLLKPLLNSLAVLFAVRYEP
;
A
#
# COMPACT_ATOMS: atom_id res chain seq x y z
N GLY A 1 -11.72 3.65 18.13
CA GLY A 1 -11.42 2.88 16.90
C GLY A 1 -10.41 1.79 17.19
N VAL A 2 -10.31 0.82 16.28
CA VAL A 2 -9.30 -0.26 16.29
C VAL A 2 -8.46 -0.11 15.02
N LEU A 3 -7.15 -0.25 15.16
CA LEU A 3 -6.18 -0.36 14.08
C LEU A 3 -5.94 -1.83 13.79
N HIS A 4 -5.88 -2.22 12.52
CA HIS A 4 -5.56 -3.60 12.14
C HIS A 4 -4.05 -3.85 12.16
N ARG A 5 -3.27 -2.90 11.63
CA ARG A 5 -1.79 -2.89 11.59
C ARG A 5 -1.14 -3.91 10.64
N ASP A 6 -1.91 -4.80 10.03
CA ASP A 6 -1.42 -5.78 9.06
C ASP A 6 -2.44 -6.01 7.92
N ILE A 7 -2.83 -4.91 7.29
CA ILE A 7 -3.65 -4.98 6.08
C ILE A 7 -2.79 -5.52 4.93
N SER A 8 -3.15 -6.71 4.45
CA SER A 8 -2.50 -7.39 3.34
C SER A 8 -3.54 -8.09 2.47
N ALA A 9 -3.18 -8.45 1.23
CA ALA A 9 -4.07 -9.23 0.37
C ALA A 9 -4.43 -10.60 0.99
N GLY A 10 -3.55 -11.18 1.82
CA GLY A 10 -3.80 -12.44 2.53
C GLY A 10 -4.80 -12.32 3.69
N ASN A 11 -4.95 -11.12 4.26
CA ASN A 11 -5.81 -10.86 5.41
C ASN A 11 -7.20 -10.31 5.03
N ILE A 12 -7.54 -10.35 3.73
CA ILE A 12 -8.84 -9.91 3.20
C ILE A 12 -9.52 -11.09 2.51
N LEU A 13 -10.58 -11.61 3.11
CA LEU A 13 -11.43 -12.63 2.50
C LEU A 13 -12.58 -11.98 1.75
N ILE A 14 -12.96 -12.56 0.61
CA ILE A 14 -14.18 -12.17 -0.12
C ILE A 14 -15.22 -13.29 0.05
N VAL A 15 -16.29 -12.99 0.79
CA VAL A 15 -17.39 -13.91 1.06
C VAL A 15 -18.69 -13.24 0.63
N ASP A 16 -19.43 -13.87 -0.28
CA ASP A 16 -20.71 -13.35 -0.82
C ASP A 16 -20.62 -11.90 -1.34
N GLY A 17 -19.51 -11.57 -2.01
CA GLY A 17 -19.26 -10.23 -2.55
C GLY A 17 -18.88 -9.17 -1.50
N LYS A 18 -18.63 -9.56 -0.25
CA LYS A 18 -18.23 -8.67 0.84
C LYS A 18 -16.80 -8.96 1.28
N GLY A 19 -16.06 -7.91 1.61
CA GLY A 19 -14.74 -8.01 2.23
C GLY A 19 -14.84 -8.28 3.73
N ILE A 20 -14.10 -9.26 4.22
CA ILE A 20 -13.95 -9.60 5.64
C ILE A 20 -12.46 -9.54 5.99
N LEU A 21 -12.11 -8.74 7.00
CA LEU A 21 -10.76 -8.69 7.54
C LEU A 21 -10.55 -9.81 8.56
N ILE A 22 -9.42 -10.51 8.45
CA ILE A 22 -8.99 -11.58 9.36
C ILE A 22 -7.60 -11.24 9.93
N ASP A 23 -7.09 -12.09 10.82
CA ASP A 23 -5.75 -11.93 11.41
C ASP A 23 -5.58 -10.62 12.21
N TRP A 24 -6.35 -10.54 13.30
CA TRP A 24 -6.39 -9.37 14.18
C TRP A 24 -5.34 -9.41 15.30
N ASP A 25 -4.36 -10.31 15.22
CA ASP A 25 -3.38 -10.54 16.29
C ASP A 25 -2.47 -9.32 16.53
N LEU A 26 -2.22 -8.54 15.48
CA LEU A 26 -1.45 -7.28 15.54
C LEU A 26 -2.31 -6.04 15.85
N SER A 27 -3.62 -6.23 15.99
CA SER A 27 -4.58 -5.13 16.13
C SER A 27 -4.44 -4.39 17.46
N LYS A 28 -4.77 -3.09 17.45
CA LYS A 28 -4.72 -2.24 18.65
C LYS A 28 -5.87 -1.28 18.74
N ARG A 29 -6.33 -1.02 19.96
CA ARG A 29 -7.18 0.15 20.23
C ARG A 29 -6.34 1.42 20.10
N LEU A 30 -6.92 2.48 19.53
CA LEU A 30 -6.26 3.77 19.29
C LEU A 30 -5.61 4.42 20.54
N ASN A 31 -5.91 3.93 21.74
CA ASN A 31 -5.48 4.52 23.00
C ASN A 31 -4.22 3.85 23.59
N ASN A 32 -3.66 2.82 22.92
CA ASN A 32 -2.50 2.07 23.41
C ASN A 32 -1.24 2.39 22.60
N SER A 33 -0.27 3.06 23.23
CA SER A 33 0.91 3.67 22.59
C SER A 33 2.18 2.80 22.52
N SER A 34 2.10 1.49 22.75
CA SER A 34 3.31 0.69 22.98
C SER A 34 3.36 -0.60 22.17
N ALA A 35 3.97 -0.58 20.98
CA ALA A 35 4.78 -1.69 20.42
C ALA A 35 5.41 -1.25 19.09
N LEU A 36 6.53 -1.89 18.74
CA LEU A 36 7.10 -1.88 17.40
C LEU A 36 6.04 -2.25 16.35
N ASP A 37 6.08 -1.58 15.20
CA ASP A 37 5.17 -1.86 14.10
C ASP A 37 5.67 -3.09 13.32
N GLU A 38 4.96 -4.19 13.55
CA GLU A 38 5.02 -5.42 12.78
C GLU A 38 3.90 -5.37 11.75
N GLY A 39 4.19 -5.79 10.52
CA GLY A 39 3.22 -5.81 9.43
C GLY A 39 3.88 -6.16 8.09
N THR A 40 3.05 -6.44 7.10
CA THR A 40 3.51 -6.82 5.76
C THR A 40 4.09 -5.62 5.01
N TRP A 41 5.43 -5.54 4.94
CA TRP A 41 6.19 -4.45 4.30
C TRP A 41 5.66 -4.02 2.94
N GLN A 42 5.26 -5.00 2.12
CA GLN A 42 4.75 -4.77 0.78
C GLN A 42 3.58 -3.79 0.75
N PHE A 43 2.71 -3.88 1.76
CA PHE A 43 1.49 -3.07 1.89
C PHE A 43 1.61 -1.99 2.96
N MET A 44 2.69 -1.98 3.73
CA MET A 44 2.92 -0.96 4.74
C MET A 44 3.00 0.45 4.12
N SER A 45 2.52 1.45 4.85
CA SER A 45 2.51 2.86 4.40
C SER A 45 3.94 3.38 4.21
N ALA A 46 4.11 4.40 3.36
CA ALA A 46 5.42 5.00 3.14
C ALA A 46 6.03 5.59 4.42
N ALA A 47 5.18 6.07 5.34
CA ALA A 47 5.61 6.64 6.60
C ALA A 47 6.25 5.59 7.53
N LEU A 48 5.62 4.42 7.64
CA LEU A 48 6.11 3.32 8.48
C LEU A 48 7.32 2.61 7.85
N VAL A 49 7.35 2.51 6.52
CA VAL A 49 8.50 1.99 5.77
C VAL A 49 9.74 2.88 5.91
N TRP A 50 9.54 4.19 5.98
CA TRP A 50 10.61 5.18 6.20
C TRP A 50 11.09 5.20 7.66
N ASN A 51 10.15 5.19 8.62
CA ASN A 51 10.45 5.27 10.04
C ASN A 51 9.65 4.22 10.83
N LYS A 52 10.30 3.11 11.16
CA LYS A 52 9.73 2.02 11.99
C LYS A 52 9.28 2.43 13.39
N SER A 53 9.79 3.56 13.88
CA SER A 53 9.43 4.10 15.19
C SER A 53 8.26 5.08 15.10
N ALA A 54 7.78 5.40 13.89
CA ALA A 54 6.58 6.21 13.73
C ALA A 54 5.37 5.41 14.24
N PRO A 55 4.40 6.06 14.91
CA PRO A 55 3.21 5.37 15.37
C PRO A 55 2.32 4.97 14.17
N HIS A 56 1.92 3.70 14.09
CA HIS A 56 0.85 3.29 13.20
C HIS A 56 -0.46 4.02 13.54
N THR A 57 -1.06 4.65 12.54
CA THR A 57 -2.33 5.38 12.64
C THR A 57 -3.41 4.76 11.75
N PHE A 58 -4.64 5.20 11.92
CA PHE A 58 -5.74 4.78 11.04
C PHE A 58 -5.49 5.12 9.56
N VAL A 59 -4.74 6.19 9.29
CA VAL A 59 -4.39 6.60 7.92
C VAL A 59 -3.42 5.60 7.29
N ASP A 60 -2.58 4.92 8.08
CA ASP A 60 -1.66 3.90 7.61
C ASP A 60 -2.40 2.64 7.18
N ASP A 61 -3.38 2.16 7.96
CA ASP A 61 -4.28 1.07 7.55
C ASP A 61 -4.99 1.41 6.21
N LEU A 62 -5.46 2.67 6.05
CA LEU A 62 -6.09 3.12 4.80
C LEU A 62 -5.11 3.13 3.62
N GLU A 63 -3.88 3.58 3.82
CA GLU A 63 -2.85 3.57 2.78
C GLU A 63 -2.45 2.14 2.40
N SER A 64 -2.46 1.21 3.36
CA SER A 64 -2.25 -0.20 3.10
C SER A 64 -3.33 -0.79 2.19
N PHE A 65 -4.60 -0.42 2.35
CA PHE A 65 -5.64 -0.82 1.38
C PHE A 65 -5.35 -0.30 -0.02
N PHE A 66 -4.82 0.91 -0.17
CA PHE A 66 -4.39 1.41 -1.47
C PHE A 66 -3.29 0.54 -2.08
N TYR A 67 -2.26 0.18 -1.32
CA TYR A 67 -1.20 -0.70 -1.81
C TYR A 67 -1.70 -2.10 -2.17
N VAL A 68 -2.67 -2.64 -1.42
CA VAL A 68 -3.34 -3.91 -1.78
C VAL A 68 -4.07 -3.79 -3.12
N ILE A 69 -4.87 -2.74 -3.31
CA ILE A 69 -5.62 -2.52 -4.56
C ILE A 69 -4.65 -2.31 -5.74
N LEU A 70 -3.58 -1.54 -5.53
CA LEU A 70 -2.54 -1.30 -6.54
C LEU A 70 -1.87 -2.61 -6.94
N TRP A 71 -1.42 -3.40 -5.98
CA TRP A 71 -0.78 -4.69 -6.22
C TRP A 71 -1.72 -5.67 -6.94
N LEU A 72 -2.97 -5.81 -6.48
CA LEU A 72 -3.97 -6.66 -7.13
C LEU A 72 -4.24 -6.22 -8.58
N SER A 73 -4.31 -4.90 -8.81
CA SER A 73 -4.50 -4.34 -10.14
C SER A 73 -3.33 -4.72 -11.06
N LEU A 74 -2.10 -4.56 -10.61
CA LEU A 74 -0.90 -4.84 -11.41
C LEU A 74 -0.69 -6.35 -11.66
N MET A 75 -0.99 -7.20 -10.68
CA MET A 75 -0.72 -8.64 -10.76
C MET A 75 -1.85 -9.45 -11.43
N TYR A 76 -3.10 -9.02 -11.26
CA TYR A 76 -4.27 -9.81 -11.67
C TYR A 76 -5.21 -9.08 -12.64
N SER A 77 -4.80 -7.92 -13.15
CA SER A 77 -5.47 -7.26 -14.27
C SER A 77 -4.55 -7.19 -15.47
N PRO A 78 -5.01 -7.61 -16.66
CA PRO A 78 -4.27 -7.37 -17.90
C PRO A 78 -4.04 -5.86 -18.06
N ASN A 79 -2.77 -5.46 -18.11
CA ASN A 79 -2.37 -4.07 -18.14
C ASN A 79 -1.23 -3.84 -19.14
N SER A 80 -0.98 -2.57 -19.48
CA SER A 80 0.01 -2.17 -20.48
C SER A 80 1.46 -2.21 -20.02
N MET A 81 1.73 -2.54 -18.74
CA MET A 81 3.08 -2.55 -18.18
C MET A 81 3.88 -3.75 -18.69
N SER A 82 5.15 -3.53 -19.04
CA SER A 82 6.04 -4.62 -19.39
C SER A 82 6.42 -5.44 -18.15
N PRO A 83 6.77 -6.74 -18.29
CA PRO A 83 7.23 -7.54 -17.15
C PRO A 83 8.47 -6.96 -16.45
N ALA A 84 9.37 -6.32 -17.20
CA ALA A 84 10.55 -5.67 -16.66
C ALA A 84 10.19 -4.45 -15.81
N ASP A 85 9.29 -3.59 -16.30
CA ASP A 85 8.83 -2.41 -15.56
C ASP A 85 8.05 -2.82 -14.32
N LEU A 86 7.22 -3.86 -14.41
CA LEU A 86 6.50 -4.42 -13.26
C LEU A 86 7.46 -4.93 -12.19
N THR A 87 8.49 -5.68 -12.59
CA THR A 87 9.51 -6.20 -11.68
C THR A 87 10.27 -5.06 -11.00
N SER A 88 10.69 -4.05 -11.78
CA SER A 88 11.36 -2.86 -11.27
C SER A 88 10.47 -2.10 -10.29
N PHE A 89 9.19 -1.91 -10.61
CA PHE A 89 8.23 -1.24 -9.72
C PHE A 89 8.02 -2.00 -8.41
N MET A 90 7.90 -3.33 -8.48
CA MET A 90 7.80 -4.17 -7.29
C MET A 90 9.04 -3.99 -6.41
N GLN A 91 10.25 -4.08 -6.97
CA GLN A 91 11.50 -4.02 -6.21
C GLN A 91 11.89 -2.62 -5.72
N THR A 92 11.31 -1.56 -6.26
CA THR A 92 11.67 -0.18 -5.89
C THR A 92 10.60 0.52 -5.07
N VAL A 93 9.33 0.11 -5.20
CA VAL A 93 8.19 0.78 -4.56
C VAL A 93 7.43 -0.14 -3.62
N LEU A 94 6.98 -1.31 -4.09
CA LEU A 94 6.11 -2.14 -3.26
C LEU A 94 6.90 -2.98 -2.24
N ASP A 95 7.95 -3.67 -2.68
CA ASP A 95 8.79 -4.57 -1.88
C ASP A 95 10.28 -4.21 -2.04
N PRO A 96 10.70 -3.02 -1.57
CA PRO A 96 12.10 -2.61 -1.67
C PRO A 96 13.00 -3.41 -0.73
N GLN A 97 14.22 -3.67 -1.18
CA GLN A 97 15.24 -4.27 -0.32
C GLN A 97 15.50 -3.36 0.90
N GLN A 98 15.43 -3.95 2.08
CA GLN A 98 15.59 -3.19 3.32
C GLN A 98 17.06 -2.83 3.56
N TYR A 99 17.31 -1.59 3.94
CA TYR A 99 18.61 -1.10 4.40
C TYR A 99 18.45 -0.41 5.75
N GLU A 100 19.23 -0.85 6.75
CA GLU A 100 19.14 -0.38 8.15
C GLU A 100 17.72 -0.45 8.73
N GLY A 101 16.93 -1.41 8.25
CA GLY A 101 15.55 -1.56 8.67
C GLY A 101 14.60 -0.51 8.12
N THR A 102 14.94 0.19 7.05
CA THR A 102 14.02 1.06 6.28
C THR A 102 13.86 0.51 4.87
N GLY A 103 12.73 0.81 4.22
CA GLY A 103 12.52 0.49 2.80
C GLY A 103 12.74 1.71 1.88
N GLY A 104 13.35 2.77 2.41
CA GLY A 104 13.62 4.01 1.67
C GLY A 104 12.37 4.84 1.38
N SER A 105 12.49 5.74 0.40
CA SER A 105 11.47 6.73 0.03
C SER A 105 10.58 6.34 -1.15
N GLY A 106 10.83 5.17 -1.79
CA GLY A 106 10.22 4.80 -3.07
C GLY A 106 8.69 4.88 -3.07
N LYS A 107 8.04 4.47 -1.97
CA LYS A 107 6.59 4.60 -1.77
C LYS A 107 6.11 6.06 -1.76
N ALA A 108 6.78 6.93 -1.01
CA ALA A 108 6.43 8.34 -0.91
C ALA A 108 6.70 9.07 -2.24
N ASP A 109 7.82 8.76 -2.89
CA ASP A 109 8.18 9.33 -4.18
C ASP A 109 7.21 8.90 -5.29
N PHE A 110 6.77 7.63 -5.27
CA PHE A 110 5.68 7.16 -6.13
C PHE A 110 4.38 7.92 -5.88
N LEU A 111 3.95 8.11 -4.63
CA LEU A 111 2.71 8.82 -4.32
C LEU A 111 2.75 10.28 -4.76
N LYS A 112 3.88 10.98 -4.60
CA LYS A 112 4.05 12.36 -5.06
C LYS A 112 4.15 12.47 -6.58
N GLY A 113 4.92 11.59 -7.21
CA GLY A 113 5.22 11.65 -8.64
C GLY A 113 4.13 11.06 -9.52
N ARG A 114 3.58 9.89 -9.14
CA ARG A 114 2.52 9.14 -9.83
C ARG A 114 2.79 8.81 -11.30
N SER A 115 3.99 9.10 -11.80
CA SER A 115 4.38 9.00 -13.21
C SER A 115 4.15 7.62 -13.81
N MET A 116 4.31 6.56 -13.00
CA MET A 116 4.00 5.19 -13.40
C MET A 116 2.54 5.04 -13.85
N LEU A 117 1.59 5.71 -13.18
CA LEU A 117 0.16 5.62 -13.48
C LEU A 117 -0.20 6.33 -14.80
N ASP A 118 0.57 7.31 -15.25
CA ASP A 118 0.28 8.09 -16.46
C ASP A 118 0.32 7.22 -17.73
N GLY A 119 1.28 6.30 -17.82
CA GLY A 119 1.41 5.35 -18.94
C GLY A 119 0.58 4.06 -18.77
N LEU A 120 0.00 3.84 -17.58
CA LEU A 120 -0.70 2.60 -17.28
C LEU A 120 -2.11 2.59 -17.88
N ALA A 121 -2.48 1.48 -18.49
CA ALA A 121 -3.82 1.19 -18.97
C ALA A 121 -4.21 -0.23 -18.57
N PHE A 122 -5.48 -0.44 -18.23
CA PHE A 122 -6.03 -1.76 -17.88
C PHE A 122 -7.05 -2.18 -18.92
N ARG A 123 -6.85 -3.35 -19.52
CA ARG A 123 -7.77 -3.90 -20.52
C ARG A 123 -9.10 -4.24 -19.85
N ASP A 124 -10.21 -3.85 -20.47
CA ASP A 124 -11.58 -4.12 -20.02
C ASP A 124 -11.93 -3.59 -18.60
N ARG A 125 -11.06 -2.75 -18.01
CA ARG A 125 -11.20 -2.18 -16.66
C ARG A 125 -10.85 -0.69 -16.61
N PRO A 126 -11.57 0.17 -17.35
CA PRO A 126 -11.19 1.58 -17.54
C PRO A 126 -11.22 2.42 -16.25
N LEU A 127 -11.95 1.96 -15.21
CA LEU A 127 -12.07 2.68 -13.94
C LEU A 127 -10.92 2.44 -12.97
N LEU A 128 -10.07 1.42 -13.19
CA LEU A 128 -8.96 1.12 -12.27
C LEU A 128 -7.93 2.25 -12.24
N LYS A 129 -7.50 2.76 -13.40
CA LYS A 129 -6.52 3.86 -13.44
C LYS A 129 -7.04 5.13 -12.74
N PRO A 130 -8.24 5.65 -13.04
CA PRO A 130 -8.80 6.79 -12.30
C PRO A 130 -8.88 6.56 -10.80
N LEU A 131 -9.34 5.37 -10.36
CA LEU A 131 -9.41 5.02 -8.94
C LEU A 131 -8.02 5.06 -8.28
N LEU A 132 -7.03 4.40 -8.89
CA LEU A 132 -5.64 4.39 -8.39
C LEU A 132 -5.05 5.79 -8.34
N ASN A 133 -5.31 6.63 -9.34
CA ASN A 133 -4.87 8.03 -9.35
C ASN A 133 -5.53 8.84 -8.23
N SER A 134 -6.85 8.73 -8.04
CA SER A 134 -7.55 9.44 -6.97
C SER A 134 -7.06 9.03 -5.58
N LEU A 135 -6.83 7.73 -5.36
CA LEU A 135 -6.28 7.24 -4.10
C LEU A 135 -4.82 7.70 -3.92
N ALA A 136 -3.99 7.63 -4.97
CA ALA A 136 -2.61 8.10 -4.89
C ALA A 136 -2.53 9.59 -4.55
N VAL A 137 -3.39 10.43 -5.15
CA VAL A 137 -3.51 11.87 -4.81
C VAL A 137 -3.95 12.04 -3.35
N LEU A 138 -4.93 11.27 -2.88
CA LEU A 138 -5.41 11.35 -1.50
C LEU A 138 -4.30 11.09 -0.48
N PHE A 139 -3.44 10.09 -0.71
CA PHE A 139 -2.34 9.76 0.21
C PHE A 139 -1.09 10.62 -0.01
N ALA A 140 -0.87 11.17 -1.21
CA ALA A 140 0.28 12.02 -1.52
C ALA A 140 0.39 13.25 -0.60
N VAL A 141 -0.75 13.82 -0.19
CA VAL A 141 -0.82 14.98 0.71
C VAL A 141 -0.04 14.77 2.01
N ARG A 142 0.14 13.51 2.46
CA ARG A 142 0.93 13.17 3.65
C ARG A 142 2.43 13.44 3.50
N TYR A 143 2.92 13.52 2.26
CA TYR A 143 4.35 13.51 1.91
C TYR A 143 4.78 14.76 1.15
N GLU A 144 3.83 15.64 0.83
CA GLU A 144 4.10 16.95 0.27
C GLU A 144 4.64 17.90 1.37
N PRO A 145 5.53 18.84 1.01
CA PRO A 145 6.14 19.77 1.96
C PRO A 145 5.18 20.81 2.53
#